data_AF-A0A838VJS1-F1
#
_entry.id   AF-A0A838VJS1-F1
#
_cell.length_a   1.000
_cell.length_b   1.000
_cell.length_c   1.000
_cell.angle_alpha   90.00
_cell.angle_beta   90.00
_cell.angle_gamma   90.00
#
_symmetry.space_group_name_H-M   'P 1'
#
loop_
_entity.id
_entity.type
_entity.pdbx_description
1 polymer ?
#
loop_
_entity_poly.entity_id
_entity_poly.type
_entity_poly.pdbx_seq_one_letter_code
_entity_poly.pdbx_strand_id
1 'polypeptide(L)'
;MELNDKTVTMDSTLSGLSSLSTNPLTQISSTDLTTLATNSTLGRSASLQNHGAESTKISLQPESIALGNDGTFWVSDRTGPYLVHFDASGKLLDSPISTPNLFKLNTLNGQAPIVIGHRGGGTGFRPEHTIGDLGGDKIGSDNLGIKFGVDYIEPDLVVTKDNVLIVRHEPVLAAVKTDSDGKVIYDATGKPTIQESTTNVSDLPKFADRLTTKVLDGQSITGWFAEDFTLSEIKELRAVERLPLIRPESTQYNGLFEIPTFDEFIDFAKQSEALTGRKIGIYPETKHPTYFSETGKYLDGTPIHVNTSQLLIDDLVANHYTDPSHIFIQSFEVSNLKDLKENIMPAAGVNIPLIQLIGGSGAPYDFVYNNDSRTYADLITPAGLSEVATYATGIGPDKRLIVPAAAKLDSNGKPIDINGDGQISDADRFLSQPTSLIQDAHKAGLLVHLYTLRSDPYFLSVDYQGEPQREYEQFIGLGIDGYFTDFGNDGVAAKQKAIADEVRSSTNPDVLSGNALANLDGCGFETIGYSLDRQTLYPILGGQVFGDPTDARRIYKFDTATQSFATDLVGYYRVDNENDSITNATPLNDQEILVIEQEQSSGQSQLRKIFKVNLSQKDAAGFVNKEELGFA
;
A
#
# COMPACT_ATOMS: atom_id res chain seq x y z
N MET A 1 -1.84 -59.70 3.01
CA MET A 1 -1.92 -59.07 4.34
C MET A 1 -0.47 -58.99 4.80
N GLU A 2 0.24 -57.98 4.30
CA GLU A 2 1.67 -57.77 4.58
C GLU A 2 1.84 -56.30 4.97
N LEU A 3 2.54 -56.10 6.09
CA LEU A 3 3.01 -54.83 6.58
C LEU A 3 4.06 -54.29 5.60
N ASN A 4 3.83 -53.10 5.05
CA ASN A 4 4.86 -52.34 4.37
C ASN A 4 5.47 -51.34 5.35
N ASP A 5 6.66 -51.67 5.83
CA ASP A 5 7.59 -50.73 6.45
C ASP A 5 7.88 -49.58 5.47
N LYS A 6 7.66 -48.34 5.93
CA LYS A 6 8.04 -47.13 5.19
C LYS A 6 9.14 -46.41 5.96
N THR A 7 10.36 -46.51 5.46
CA THR A 7 11.56 -45.84 5.96
C THR A 7 11.65 -44.40 5.44
N VAL A 8 12.08 -43.47 6.29
CA VAL A 8 12.50 -42.11 5.92
C VAL A 8 13.94 -42.17 5.42
N THR A 9 14.21 -41.71 4.20
CA THR A 9 15.57 -41.49 3.71
C THR A 9 16.03 -40.07 3.99
N MET A 10 17.02 -39.91 4.87
CA MET A 10 17.86 -38.71 4.93
C MET A 10 18.86 -38.75 3.76
N ASP A 11 18.98 -37.66 3.01
CA ASP A 11 19.95 -37.58 1.91
C ASP A 11 21.38 -37.58 2.47
N SER A 12 22.19 -38.50 1.94
CA SER A 12 23.52 -38.81 2.45
C SER A 12 24.59 -38.04 1.70
N THR A 13 25.11 -36.96 2.30
CA THR A 13 26.50 -36.55 2.08
C THR A 13 27.34 -36.94 3.30
N LEU A 14 27.49 -38.25 3.53
CA LEU A 14 28.33 -38.83 4.57
C LEU A 14 29.16 -39.99 3.98
N SER A 15 30.18 -39.66 3.19
CA SER A 15 31.25 -40.62 2.92
C SER A 15 32.32 -40.50 4.01
N GLY A 16 32.20 -41.30 5.08
CA GLY A 16 33.32 -41.42 6.03
C GLY A 16 33.00 -41.87 7.45
N LEU A 17 31.99 -42.69 7.71
CA LEU A 17 31.81 -43.32 9.03
C LEU A 17 31.22 -44.73 8.90
N SER A 18 32.00 -45.67 8.34
CA SER A 18 31.65 -47.10 8.26
C SER A 18 32.57 -47.99 9.11
N SER A 19 33.08 -47.49 10.23
CA SER A 19 33.85 -48.35 11.15
C SER A 19 33.76 -47.89 12.60
N LEU A 20 32.60 -47.99 13.24
CA LEU A 20 32.48 -47.94 14.71
C LEU A 20 31.12 -48.55 15.10
N SER A 21 30.99 -49.87 14.96
CA SER A 21 29.82 -50.63 15.42
C SER A 21 30.30 -51.96 15.99
N THR A 22 30.78 -51.94 17.23
CA THR A 22 30.61 -53.01 18.24
C THR A 22 31.28 -52.57 19.55
N ASN A 23 30.55 -51.88 20.45
CA ASN A 23 30.69 -52.11 21.89
C ASN A 23 29.61 -51.35 22.70
N PRO A 24 29.12 -51.94 23.82
CA PRO A 24 28.03 -51.39 24.61
C PRO A 24 28.50 -50.26 25.54
N LEU A 25 27.63 -49.27 25.72
CA LEU A 25 27.57 -48.25 26.77
C LEU A 25 28.62 -48.41 27.90
N THR A 26 29.82 -47.84 27.73
CA THR A 26 30.68 -47.34 28.81
C THR A 26 31.81 -46.50 28.22
N GLN A 27 31.98 -45.29 28.76
CA GLN A 27 32.98 -44.26 28.41
C GLN A 27 32.71 -43.44 27.15
N ILE A 28 31.96 -42.34 27.32
CA ILE A 28 32.09 -41.15 26.46
C ILE A 28 33.27 -40.35 27.04
N SER A 29 34.31 -40.09 26.25
CA SER A 29 35.42 -39.24 26.69
C SER A 29 35.14 -37.77 26.34
N SER A 30 35.78 -36.82 27.03
CA SER A 30 35.64 -35.38 26.77
C SER A 30 36.04 -34.93 25.36
N THR A 31 36.61 -35.84 24.55
CA THR A 31 36.98 -35.63 23.14
C THR A 31 35.81 -35.88 22.16
N ASP A 32 34.77 -36.61 22.56
CA ASP A 32 33.58 -36.88 21.73
C ASP A 32 32.59 -35.69 21.72
N LEU A 33 32.70 -34.79 22.71
CA LEU A 33 31.89 -33.57 22.82
C LEU A 33 32.44 -32.41 21.98
N THR A 34 33.73 -32.46 21.60
CA THR A 34 34.38 -31.39 20.83
C THR A 34 34.10 -31.44 19.33
N THR A 35 33.70 -32.59 18.78
CA THR A 35 33.35 -32.73 17.34
C THR A 35 31.92 -32.29 17.01
N LEU A 36 31.06 -32.09 18.02
CA LEU A 36 29.73 -31.46 17.85
C LEU A 36 29.80 -29.93 17.84
N ALA A 37 30.92 -29.33 18.24
CA ALA A 37 31.04 -27.89 18.44
C ALA A 37 31.67 -27.10 17.26
N THR A 38 32.13 -27.76 16.20
CA THR A 38 32.95 -27.09 15.15
C THR A 38 32.45 -27.18 13.72
N ASN A 39 31.25 -27.71 13.45
CA ASN A 39 30.66 -27.71 12.10
C ASN A 39 29.50 -26.71 12.00
N SER A 40 29.84 -25.42 11.91
CA SER A 40 28.91 -24.29 11.75
C SER A 40 28.46 -24.03 10.30
N THR A 41 28.50 -25.03 9.40
CA THR A 41 28.19 -24.83 7.97
C THR A 41 27.52 -26.02 7.27
N LEU A 42 26.70 -26.80 7.98
CA LEU A 42 25.79 -27.75 7.34
C LEU A 42 24.43 -27.08 7.11
N GLY A 43 24.02 -26.98 5.84
CA GLY A 43 22.77 -26.36 5.41
C GLY A 43 21.57 -26.91 6.17
N ARG A 44 20.81 -26.00 6.80
CA ARG A 44 19.63 -26.28 7.63
C ARG A 44 18.37 -26.46 6.79
N SER A 45 18.33 -27.44 5.89
CA SER A 45 17.11 -27.74 5.13
C SER A 45 16.81 -29.24 5.12
N ALA A 46 15.67 -29.61 5.70
CA ALA A 46 15.13 -30.96 5.64
C ALA A 46 13.89 -30.96 4.75
N SER A 47 13.91 -31.68 3.63
CA SER A 47 12.73 -31.85 2.78
C SER A 47 11.87 -33.00 3.30
N LEU A 48 10.62 -32.74 3.69
CA LEU A 48 9.66 -33.79 4.00
C LEU A 48 8.86 -34.17 2.74
N GLN A 49 8.74 -35.47 2.48
CA GLN A 49 7.87 -36.03 1.44
C GLN A 49 6.70 -36.75 2.11
N ASN A 50 5.48 -36.31 1.83
CA ASN A 50 4.29 -37.10 2.13
C ASN A 50 4.05 -38.10 0.97
N HIS A 51 4.13 -39.41 1.25
CA HIS A 51 3.83 -40.45 0.27
C HIS A 51 2.37 -40.92 0.39
N GLY A 52 1.46 -40.03 -0.01
CA GLY A 52 0.02 -40.26 -0.21
C GLY A 52 -0.58 -39.09 -0.99
N ALA A 53 -1.23 -39.39 -2.12
CA ALA A 53 -1.92 -38.52 -3.09
C ALA A 53 -1.53 -37.02 -3.12
N GLU A 54 -0.79 -36.65 -4.19
CA GLU A 54 -0.20 -35.33 -4.48
C GLU A 54 0.87 -34.86 -3.47
N SER A 55 2.11 -35.30 -3.71
CA SER A 55 3.26 -34.97 -2.86
C SER A 55 3.73 -33.53 -3.06
N THR A 56 3.20 -32.58 -2.30
CA THR A 56 3.85 -31.28 -2.11
C THR A 56 5.06 -31.50 -1.20
N LYS A 57 6.28 -31.33 -1.73
CA LYS A 57 7.49 -31.34 -0.91
C LYS A 57 7.53 -30.07 -0.08
N ILE A 58 7.37 -30.19 1.23
CA ILE A 58 7.54 -29.06 2.15
C ILE A 58 8.96 -29.14 2.71
N SER A 59 9.77 -28.12 2.43
CA SER A 59 11.10 -27.97 3.02
C SER A 59 10.94 -27.31 4.38
N LEU A 60 11.18 -28.06 5.45
CA LEU A 60 11.19 -27.51 6.81
C LEU A 60 12.61 -27.07 7.20
N GLN A 61 12.65 -26.01 7.98
CA GLN A 61 13.78 -25.59 8.79
C GLN A 61 13.31 -25.56 10.26
N PRO A 62 13.40 -26.70 10.97
CA PRO A 62 13.02 -26.79 12.37
C PRO A 62 13.83 -25.85 13.26
N GLU A 63 13.19 -25.12 14.18
CA GLU A 63 13.89 -24.27 15.17
C GLU A 63 13.62 -24.69 16.62
N SER A 64 12.41 -25.14 16.95
CA SER A 64 12.04 -25.52 18.31
C SER A 64 11.16 -26.76 18.36
N ILE A 65 11.25 -27.51 19.46
CA ILE A 65 10.55 -28.78 19.68
C ILE A 65 9.84 -28.73 21.04
N ALA A 66 8.59 -29.17 21.07
CA ALA A 66 7.78 -29.25 22.28
C ALA A 66 7.18 -30.66 22.45
N LEU A 67 7.51 -31.35 23.55
CA LEU A 67 7.11 -32.74 23.80
C LEU A 67 5.72 -32.83 24.48
N GLY A 68 4.79 -33.58 23.91
CA GLY A 68 3.46 -33.85 24.47
C GLY A 68 3.45 -34.85 25.65
N ASN A 69 2.28 -35.07 26.26
CA ASN A 69 2.11 -36.04 27.37
C ASN A 69 2.03 -37.50 26.89
N ASP A 70 1.67 -37.73 25.63
CA ASP A 70 1.46 -39.02 25.00
C ASP A 70 2.71 -39.55 24.25
N GLY A 71 3.83 -38.82 24.35
CA GLY A 71 5.08 -39.13 23.64
C GLY A 71 5.14 -38.58 22.21
N THR A 72 4.08 -37.93 21.71
CA THR A 72 4.15 -37.14 20.47
C THR A 72 4.91 -35.84 20.71
N PHE A 73 5.35 -35.17 19.65
CA PHE A 73 6.01 -33.87 19.77
C PHE A 73 5.68 -32.94 18.60
N TRP A 74 5.69 -31.65 18.88
CA TRP A 74 5.49 -30.59 17.91
C TRP A 74 6.83 -29.95 17.56
N VAL A 75 6.93 -29.50 16.31
CA VAL A 75 8.09 -28.80 15.78
C VAL A 75 7.63 -27.49 15.16
N SER A 76 8.33 -26.41 15.49
CA SER A 76 8.15 -25.11 14.84
C SER A 76 9.04 -25.00 13.62
N ASP A 77 8.49 -24.45 12.54
CA ASP A 77 9.21 -24.26 11.28
C ASP A 77 9.51 -22.79 11.00
N ARG A 78 10.67 -22.55 10.40
CA ARG A 78 11.17 -21.22 10.03
C ARG A 78 10.82 -20.80 8.61
N THR A 79 10.53 -21.73 7.70
CA THR A 79 10.29 -21.35 6.29
C THR A 79 8.86 -20.87 6.06
N GLY A 80 7.86 -21.60 6.54
CA GLY A 80 6.44 -21.30 6.29
C GLY A 80 5.60 -20.98 7.52
N PRO A 81 6.18 -20.35 8.56
CA PRO A 81 5.86 -20.63 9.97
C PRO A 81 4.81 -21.74 10.19
N TYR A 82 5.19 -23.00 10.01
CA TYR A 82 4.31 -24.12 10.26
C TYR A 82 4.45 -24.64 11.70
N LEU A 83 3.36 -25.22 12.23
CA LEU A 83 3.41 -26.18 13.32
C LEU A 83 3.28 -27.60 12.75
N VAL A 84 4.21 -28.48 13.14
CA VAL A 84 4.32 -29.83 12.57
C VAL A 84 4.31 -30.87 13.68
N HIS A 85 3.43 -31.87 13.58
CA HIS A 85 3.18 -32.86 14.64
C HIS A 85 3.72 -34.24 14.29
N PHE A 86 4.50 -34.82 15.19
CA PHE A 86 5.12 -36.13 15.00
C PHE A 86 4.78 -37.08 16.14
N ASP A 87 4.72 -38.38 15.83
CA ASP A 87 4.68 -39.42 16.85
C ASP A 87 6.07 -39.66 17.48
N ALA A 88 6.11 -40.49 18.53
CA ALA A 88 7.34 -40.82 19.26
C ALA A 88 8.43 -41.49 18.39
N SER A 89 8.08 -42.00 17.21
CA SER A 89 9.03 -42.59 16.26
C SER A 89 9.57 -41.58 15.23
N GLY A 90 9.07 -40.34 15.25
CA GLY A 90 9.42 -39.30 14.30
C GLY A 90 8.61 -39.37 13.00
N LYS A 91 7.50 -40.10 12.98
CA LYS A 91 6.59 -40.11 11.83
C LYS A 91 5.62 -38.93 11.93
N LEU A 92 5.47 -38.20 10.83
CA LEU A 92 4.49 -37.12 10.70
C LEU A 92 3.08 -37.66 10.90
N LEU A 93 2.32 -37.03 11.80
CA LEU A 93 0.95 -37.41 12.13
C LEU A 93 -0.06 -36.73 11.20
N ASP A 94 0.12 -35.42 10.97
CA ASP A 94 -0.80 -34.57 10.23
C ASP A 94 -0.08 -33.66 9.24
N SER A 95 -0.82 -33.05 8.30
CA SER A 95 -0.26 -32.01 7.42
C SER A 95 0.26 -30.83 8.24
N PRO A 96 1.38 -30.18 7.85
CA PRO A 96 1.85 -28.96 8.49
C PRO A 96 0.73 -27.92 8.59
N ILE A 97 0.58 -27.32 9.77
CA ILE A 97 -0.48 -26.35 10.04
C ILE A 97 0.07 -24.95 9.80
N SER A 98 -0.49 -24.25 8.82
CA SER A 98 -0.17 -22.86 8.50
C SER A 98 -0.52 -21.92 9.64
N THR A 99 0.29 -20.90 9.83
CA THR A 99 0.01 -19.83 10.82
C THR A 99 -0.98 -18.83 10.23
N PRO A 100 -2.12 -18.57 10.90
CA PRO A 100 -3.09 -17.58 10.44
C PRO A 100 -2.55 -16.17 10.58
N ASN A 101 -2.84 -15.30 9.61
CA ASN A 101 -2.57 -13.88 9.72
C ASN A 101 -3.73 -13.19 10.47
N LEU A 102 -3.53 -12.94 11.76
CA LEU A 102 -4.52 -12.29 12.62
C LEU A 102 -4.40 -10.75 12.58
N PHE A 103 -4.38 -10.18 11.38
CA PHE A 103 -4.34 -8.73 11.20
C PHE A 103 -5.75 -8.13 11.28
N LYS A 104 -5.95 -7.14 12.15
CA LYS A 104 -7.24 -6.44 12.30
C LYS A 104 -7.19 -5.13 11.53
N LEU A 105 -8.00 -5.04 10.49
CA LEU A 105 -8.18 -3.81 9.72
C LEU A 105 -8.95 -2.79 10.56
N ASN A 106 -8.33 -1.64 10.81
CA ASN A 106 -8.92 -0.51 11.53
C ASN A 106 -9.66 0.44 10.58
N THR A 107 -10.16 -0.07 9.45
CA THR A 107 -11.00 0.67 8.51
C THR A 107 -12.39 0.88 9.11
N LEU A 108 -13.13 1.86 8.61
CA LEU A 108 -14.43 2.27 9.12
C LEU A 108 -15.41 1.09 9.26
N ASN A 109 -15.37 0.16 8.31
CA ASN A 109 -16.28 -0.97 8.18
C ASN A 109 -15.59 -2.34 8.34
N GLY A 110 -14.30 -2.35 8.74
CA GLY A 110 -13.49 -3.57 8.84
C GLY A 110 -13.20 -4.26 7.51
N GLN A 111 -13.51 -3.64 6.37
CA GLN A 111 -13.17 -4.16 5.04
C GLN A 111 -11.75 -3.79 4.65
N ALA A 112 -11.20 -4.56 3.70
CA ALA A 112 -9.92 -4.25 3.10
C ALA A 112 -9.94 -2.85 2.46
N PRO A 113 -8.87 -2.05 2.58
CA PRO A 113 -8.81 -0.78 1.89
C PRO A 113 -8.88 -0.98 0.38
N ILE A 114 -9.51 -0.05 -0.32
CA ILE A 114 -9.53 -0.05 -1.79
C ILE A 114 -8.25 0.59 -2.36
N VAL A 115 -7.72 0.02 -3.44
CA VAL A 115 -6.62 0.59 -4.22
C VAL A 115 -7.20 1.37 -5.38
N ILE A 116 -6.94 2.67 -5.41
CA ILE A 116 -7.44 3.57 -6.44
C ILE A 116 -6.26 3.95 -7.33
N GLY A 117 -6.34 3.56 -8.60
CA GLY A 117 -5.35 3.91 -9.61
C GLY A 117 -5.46 5.39 -9.94
N HIS A 118 -4.61 6.20 -9.31
CA HIS A 118 -4.57 7.65 -9.53
C HIS A 118 -4.15 7.92 -10.97
N ARG A 119 -5.07 8.51 -11.73
CA ARG A 119 -4.99 8.76 -13.16
C ARG A 119 -4.69 7.52 -14.01
N GLY A 120 -5.21 6.39 -13.53
CA GLY A 120 -5.08 5.06 -14.12
C GLY A 120 -4.26 4.07 -13.31
N GLY A 121 -3.45 4.50 -12.34
CA GLY A 121 -2.67 3.59 -11.46
C GLY A 121 -1.44 2.94 -12.09
N GLY A 122 -1.20 3.17 -13.38
CA GLY A 122 0.07 2.88 -14.07
C GLY A 122 0.91 4.12 -14.33
N THR A 123 0.58 5.27 -13.73
CA THR A 123 1.18 6.57 -14.06
C THR A 123 2.61 6.74 -13.56
N GLY A 124 3.05 5.90 -12.63
CA GLY A 124 4.47 5.73 -12.31
C GLY A 124 5.30 5.26 -13.52
N PHE A 125 4.65 4.67 -14.53
CA PHE A 125 5.31 4.01 -15.66
C PHE A 125 4.89 4.56 -17.03
N ARG A 126 3.77 5.28 -17.12
CA ARG A 126 3.14 5.73 -18.37
C ARG A 126 2.58 7.14 -18.20
N PRO A 127 2.44 7.92 -19.30
CA PRO A 127 1.68 9.17 -19.27
C PRO A 127 0.29 8.96 -18.66
N GLU A 128 -0.09 9.88 -17.79
CA GLU A 128 -1.36 9.85 -17.06
C GLU A 128 -2.58 9.85 -17.99
N HIS A 129 -3.68 9.25 -17.52
CA HIS A 129 -4.97 9.25 -18.22
C HIS A 129 -4.87 8.73 -19.66
N THR A 130 -4.17 7.61 -19.85
CA THR A 130 -4.03 6.98 -21.16
C THR A 130 -4.69 5.61 -21.18
N ILE A 131 -5.59 5.44 -22.14
CA ILE A 131 -6.21 4.15 -22.47
C ILE A 131 -5.71 3.65 -23.82
N GLY A 132 -5.57 2.34 -23.96
CA GLY A 132 -5.22 1.65 -25.20
C GLY A 132 -4.12 0.60 -25.04
N ASP A 133 -4.22 -0.46 -25.84
CA ASP A 133 -3.18 -1.48 -26.00
C ASP A 133 -2.66 -1.44 -27.45
N LEU A 134 -1.48 -0.87 -27.63
CA LEU A 134 -0.80 -0.78 -28.94
C LEU A 134 0.15 -1.96 -29.17
N GLY A 135 0.10 -2.99 -28.32
CA GLY A 135 0.92 -4.19 -28.36
C GLY A 135 2.26 -4.05 -27.62
N GLY A 136 2.77 -5.19 -27.13
CA GLY A 136 4.05 -5.24 -26.42
C GLY A 136 3.97 -4.56 -25.05
N ASP A 137 4.88 -3.62 -24.80
CA ASP A 137 4.92 -2.79 -23.58
C ASP A 137 4.13 -1.48 -23.72
N LYS A 138 3.55 -1.19 -24.89
CA LYS A 138 2.82 0.04 -25.21
C LYS A 138 1.35 -0.05 -24.82
N ILE A 139 1.13 -0.21 -23.53
CA ILE A 139 -0.19 -0.16 -22.91
C ILE A 139 -0.33 1.15 -22.11
N GLY A 140 -1.52 1.73 -22.12
CA GLY A 140 -1.84 2.96 -21.39
C GLY A 140 -1.74 2.80 -19.86
N SER A 141 -1.69 3.91 -19.14
CA SER A 141 -1.60 3.93 -17.67
C SER A 141 -2.80 3.24 -17.02
N ASP A 142 -4.01 3.47 -17.52
CA ASP A 142 -5.24 2.84 -17.01
C ASP A 142 -5.28 1.33 -17.30
N ASN A 143 -4.85 0.91 -18.49
CA ASN A 143 -4.68 -0.51 -18.82
C ASN A 143 -3.72 -1.19 -17.85
N LEU A 144 -2.61 -0.52 -17.54
CA LEU A 144 -1.59 -1.04 -16.65
C LEU A 144 -2.07 -1.12 -15.20
N GLY A 145 -2.80 -0.13 -14.70
CA GLY A 145 -3.40 -0.20 -13.36
C GLY A 145 -4.41 -1.34 -13.22
N ILE A 146 -5.28 -1.54 -14.22
CA ILE A 146 -6.20 -2.70 -14.23
C ILE A 146 -5.42 -4.01 -14.24
N LYS A 147 -4.32 -4.09 -15.00
CA LYS A 147 -3.44 -5.28 -15.04
C LYS A 147 -2.77 -5.53 -13.69
N PHE A 148 -2.35 -4.48 -12.98
CA PHE A 148 -1.84 -4.61 -11.61
C PHE A 148 -2.92 -5.00 -10.61
N GLY A 149 -4.16 -4.66 -10.93
CA GLY A 149 -5.32 -5.09 -10.18
C GLY A 149 -5.84 -4.06 -9.19
N VAL A 150 -5.74 -2.78 -9.52
CA VAL A 150 -6.45 -1.72 -8.77
C VAL A 150 -7.96 -2.00 -8.74
N ASP A 151 -8.63 -1.56 -7.69
CA ASP A 151 -10.09 -1.73 -7.52
C ASP A 151 -10.87 -0.66 -8.31
N TYR A 152 -10.29 0.55 -8.40
CA TYR A 152 -10.84 1.70 -9.12
C TYR A 152 -9.79 2.34 -10.02
N ILE A 153 -10.23 2.91 -11.15
CA ILE A 153 -9.43 3.85 -11.96
C ILE A 153 -10.04 5.25 -11.86
N GLU A 154 -9.20 6.27 -11.68
CA GLU A 154 -9.62 7.65 -11.49
C GLU A 154 -9.48 8.45 -12.80
N PRO A 155 -10.59 8.94 -13.40
CA PRO A 155 -10.55 9.99 -14.40
C PRO A 155 -10.71 11.39 -13.79
N ASP A 156 -9.81 12.31 -14.11
CA ASP A 156 -10.00 13.74 -13.89
C ASP A 156 -10.78 14.35 -15.06
N LEU A 157 -11.78 15.18 -14.81
CA LEU A 157 -12.68 15.65 -15.87
C LEU A 157 -12.61 17.16 -16.07
N VAL A 158 -12.29 17.55 -17.31
CA VAL A 158 -12.33 18.94 -17.81
C VAL A 158 -13.14 18.99 -19.12
N VAL A 159 -13.49 20.20 -19.57
CA VAL A 159 -14.45 20.39 -20.68
C VAL A 159 -13.76 20.96 -21.92
N THR A 160 -14.11 20.43 -23.09
CA THR A 160 -13.77 21.02 -24.40
C THR A 160 -14.68 22.20 -24.76
N LYS A 161 -14.33 22.92 -25.84
CA LYS A 161 -15.12 24.05 -26.38
C LYS A 161 -16.54 23.68 -26.76
N ASP A 162 -16.73 22.44 -27.23
CA ASP A 162 -17.99 21.86 -27.67
C ASP A 162 -18.66 21.00 -26.57
N ASN A 163 -18.33 21.29 -25.30
CA ASN A 163 -18.96 20.74 -24.09
C ASN A 163 -18.83 19.22 -23.92
N VAL A 164 -17.70 18.64 -24.34
CA VAL A 164 -17.38 17.23 -24.12
C VAL A 164 -16.46 17.09 -22.91
N LEU A 165 -16.75 16.15 -22.02
CA LEU A 165 -15.86 15.77 -20.94
C LEU A 165 -14.68 14.95 -21.48
N ILE A 166 -13.47 15.42 -21.20
CA ILE A 166 -12.23 14.70 -21.49
C ILE A 166 -11.50 14.35 -20.19
N VAL A 167 -10.75 13.25 -20.24
CA VAL A 167 -10.05 12.72 -19.07
C VAL A 167 -8.66 13.37 -18.98
N ARG A 168 -8.53 14.47 -18.24
CA ARG A 168 -7.28 15.21 -18.03
C ARG A 168 -7.27 15.92 -16.67
N HIS A 169 -6.11 15.94 -16.01
CA HIS A 169 -5.97 16.50 -14.67
C HIS A 169 -6.19 18.02 -14.59
N GLU A 170 -5.79 18.77 -15.62
CA GLU A 170 -5.93 20.22 -15.65
C GLU A 170 -6.57 20.65 -16.98
N PRO A 171 -7.33 21.76 -16.99
CA PRO A 171 -7.73 22.39 -18.25
C PRO A 171 -6.50 22.83 -19.05
N VAL A 172 -5.38 23.11 -18.38
CA VAL A 172 -4.13 23.53 -19.02
C VAL A 172 -3.41 22.33 -19.65
N LEU A 173 -3.45 22.23 -20.98
CA LEU A 173 -2.85 21.15 -21.77
C LEU A 173 -1.32 21.25 -21.84
N ALA A 174 -0.79 22.48 -21.77
CA ALA A 174 0.61 22.82 -21.57
C ALA A 174 0.73 24.25 -21.04
N ALA A 175 1.64 24.48 -20.09
CA ALA A 175 1.94 25.78 -19.50
C ALA A 175 3.34 26.25 -19.90
N VAL A 176 3.51 27.56 -20.10
CA VAL A 176 4.79 28.18 -20.47
C VAL A 176 5.33 29.03 -19.34
N LYS A 177 6.66 29.17 -19.27
CA LYS A 177 7.31 30.10 -18.35
C LYS A 177 7.02 31.54 -18.76
N THR A 178 6.70 32.36 -17.78
CA THR A 178 6.57 33.81 -17.94
C THR A 178 7.58 34.55 -17.07
N ASP A 179 7.95 35.77 -17.46
CA ASP A 179 8.70 36.68 -16.60
C ASP A 179 7.80 37.31 -15.52
N SER A 180 8.37 38.20 -14.70
CA SER A 180 7.66 38.88 -13.61
C SER A 180 6.52 39.77 -14.07
N ASP A 181 6.50 40.17 -15.35
CA ASP A 181 5.45 40.98 -15.96
C ASP A 181 4.39 40.11 -16.67
N GLY A 182 4.51 38.77 -16.56
CA GLY A 182 3.60 37.82 -17.18
C GLY A 182 3.87 37.60 -18.67
N LYS A 183 5.00 38.06 -19.20
CA LYS A 183 5.34 37.87 -20.62
C LYS A 183 6.00 36.52 -20.85
N VAL A 184 5.60 35.83 -21.92
CA VAL A 184 6.14 34.53 -22.31
C VAL A 184 7.66 34.59 -22.53
N ILE A 185 8.38 33.66 -21.92
CA ILE A 185 9.82 33.47 -22.12
C ILE A 185 10.03 32.52 -23.30
N TYR A 186 10.72 33.00 -24.32
CA TYR A 186 11.06 32.21 -25.52
C TYR A 186 12.50 31.73 -25.47
N ASP A 187 12.75 30.53 -25.98
CA ASP A 187 14.09 29.99 -26.16
C ASP A 187 14.83 30.66 -27.34
N ALA A 188 16.10 30.28 -27.54
CA ALA A 188 16.93 30.81 -28.62
C ALA A 188 16.40 30.50 -30.04
N THR A 189 15.47 29.54 -30.17
CA THR A 189 14.84 29.15 -31.43
C THR A 189 13.52 29.89 -31.68
N GLY A 190 13.06 30.69 -30.71
CA GLY A 190 11.79 31.41 -30.77
C GLY A 190 10.59 30.56 -30.36
N LYS A 191 10.78 29.40 -29.72
CA LYS A 191 9.69 28.61 -29.14
C LYS A 191 9.42 29.03 -27.69
N PRO A 192 8.16 29.03 -27.22
CA PRO A 192 7.86 29.23 -25.81
C PRO A 192 8.57 28.20 -24.93
N THR A 193 9.15 28.66 -23.83
CA THR A 193 9.80 27.77 -22.86
C THR A 193 8.73 27.07 -22.04
N ILE A 194 8.60 25.75 -22.18
CA ILE A 194 7.62 24.96 -21.45
C ILE A 194 7.97 24.92 -19.95
N GLN A 195 6.97 25.16 -19.12
CA GLN A 195 7.04 24.98 -17.67
C GLN A 195 6.58 23.58 -17.29
N GLU A 196 5.41 23.18 -17.81
CA GLU A 196 4.79 21.88 -17.61
C GLU A 196 4.01 21.54 -18.88
N SER A 197 3.95 20.27 -19.24
CA SER A 197 3.09 19.81 -20.33
C SER A 197 2.59 18.42 -20.06
N THR A 198 1.37 18.17 -20.53
CA THR A 198 0.74 16.86 -20.48
C THR A 198 0.21 16.43 -21.85
N THR A 199 0.39 17.29 -22.86
CA THR A 199 0.15 16.99 -24.27
C THR A 199 1.31 17.44 -25.15
N ASN A 200 1.29 17.11 -26.42
CA ASN A 200 2.21 17.65 -27.43
C ASN A 200 1.73 18.97 -28.06
N VAL A 201 0.74 19.69 -27.47
CA VAL A 201 0.11 20.86 -28.09
C VAL A 201 1.12 21.96 -28.47
N SER A 202 2.16 22.16 -27.67
CA SER A 202 3.21 23.15 -27.92
C SER A 202 4.07 22.84 -29.15
N ASP A 203 4.07 21.59 -29.63
CA ASP A 203 4.82 21.17 -30.81
C ASP A 203 4.02 21.30 -32.11
N LEU A 204 2.75 21.69 -32.05
CA LEU A 204 1.85 21.79 -33.19
C LEU A 204 1.68 23.26 -33.62
N PRO A 205 2.34 23.72 -34.71
CA PRO A 205 2.31 25.13 -35.10
C PRO A 205 0.92 25.68 -35.41
N LYS A 206 -0.01 24.80 -35.83
CA LYS A 206 -1.41 25.15 -36.12
C LYS A 206 -2.19 25.62 -34.89
N PHE A 207 -1.71 25.34 -33.68
CA PHE A 207 -2.33 25.76 -32.42
C PHE A 207 -1.51 26.83 -31.71
N ALA A 208 -0.50 27.42 -32.35
CA ALA A 208 0.31 28.48 -31.75
C ALA A 208 -0.51 29.73 -31.39
N ASP A 209 -1.60 29.98 -32.11
CA ASP A 209 -2.55 31.09 -31.88
C ASP A 209 -3.51 30.85 -30.70
N ARG A 210 -3.51 29.65 -30.10
CA ARG A 210 -4.29 29.30 -28.91
C ARG A 210 -3.55 29.60 -27.60
N LEU A 211 -2.26 29.94 -27.65
CA LEU A 211 -1.49 30.31 -26.47
C LEU A 211 -2.04 31.61 -25.86
N THR A 212 -2.54 31.54 -24.63
CA THR A 212 -3.17 32.68 -23.95
C THR A 212 -2.89 32.67 -22.46
N THR A 213 -3.24 33.76 -21.77
CA THR A 213 -3.20 33.86 -20.30
C THR A 213 -4.61 33.86 -19.75
N LYS A 214 -4.90 32.97 -18.79
CA LYS A 214 -6.18 32.92 -18.07
C LYS A 214 -5.95 32.95 -16.57
N VAL A 215 -6.99 33.33 -15.82
CA VAL A 215 -7.01 33.25 -14.36
C VAL A 215 -7.77 31.98 -13.98
N LEU A 216 -7.03 30.93 -13.65
CA LEU A 216 -7.57 29.66 -13.15
C LEU A 216 -7.48 29.69 -11.63
N ASP A 217 -8.62 29.62 -10.96
CA ASP A 217 -8.72 29.62 -9.49
C ASP A 217 -7.95 30.76 -8.80
N GLY A 218 -8.02 31.96 -9.40
CA GLY A 218 -7.31 33.15 -8.92
C GLY A 218 -5.82 33.21 -9.30
N GLN A 219 -5.28 32.20 -9.97
CA GLN A 219 -3.89 32.16 -10.44
C GLN A 219 -3.80 32.46 -11.95
N SER A 220 -2.94 33.40 -12.31
CA SER A 220 -2.64 33.68 -13.72
C SER A 220 -1.75 32.59 -14.31
N ILE A 221 -2.27 31.85 -15.28
CA ILE A 221 -1.54 30.80 -16.00
C ILE A 221 -1.49 31.17 -17.48
N THR A 222 -0.30 31.02 -18.10
CA THR A 222 -0.14 31.19 -19.55
C THR A 222 0.12 29.84 -20.20
N GLY A 223 -0.71 29.48 -21.18
CA GLY A 223 -0.69 28.15 -21.75
C GLY A 223 -1.78 27.91 -22.80
N TRP A 224 -2.03 26.64 -23.07
CA TRP A 224 -3.11 26.15 -23.94
C TRP A 224 -4.16 25.48 -23.08
N PHE A 225 -5.43 25.82 -23.27
CA PHE A 225 -6.52 25.40 -22.38
C PHE A 225 -7.56 24.56 -23.12
N ALA A 226 -7.98 23.44 -22.54
CA ALA A 226 -8.87 22.46 -23.16
C ALA A 226 -10.18 23.06 -23.67
N GLU A 227 -10.76 24.00 -22.94
CA GLU A 227 -12.01 24.67 -23.31
C GLU A 227 -11.89 25.55 -24.57
N ASP A 228 -10.67 25.82 -25.06
CA ASP A 228 -10.44 26.57 -26.29
C ASP A 228 -10.28 25.68 -27.53
N PHE A 229 -10.39 24.36 -27.35
CA PHE A 229 -10.29 23.35 -28.39
C PHE A 229 -11.60 22.59 -28.50
N THR A 230 -12.05 22.34 -29.72
CA THR A 230 -13.10 21.35 -29.97
C THR A 230 -12.59 19.94 -29.68
N LEU A 231 -13.49 18.98 -29.44
CA LEU A 231 -13.10 17.58 -29.27
C LEU A 231 -12.27 17.08 -30.47
N SER A 232 -12.66 17.47 -31.69
CA SER A 232 -11.92 17.09 -32.90
C SER A 232 -10.47 17.58 -32.88
N GLU A 233 -10.21 18.79 -32.37
CA GLU A 233 -8.84 19.30 -32.22
C GLU A 233 -8.11 18.60 -31.07
N ILE A 234 -8.78 18.32 -29.95
CA ILE A 234 -8.22 17.54 -28.83
C ILE A 234 -7.75 16.15 -29.28
N LYS A 235 -8.50 15.48 -30.16
CA LYS A 235 -8.14 14.16 -30.71
C LYS A 235 -6.91 14.16 -31.61
N GLU A 236 -6.47 15.33 -32.08
CA GLU A 236 -5.21 15.47 -32.81
C GLU A 236 -3.99 15.57 -31.89
N LEU A 237 -4.21 15.81 -30.59
CA LEU A 237 -3.15 15.87 -29.58
C LEU A 237 -2.76 14.47 -29.12
N ARG A 238 -1.58 14.38 -28.51
CA ARG A 238 -1.07 13.15 -27.90
C ARG A 238 -0.57 13.41 -26.49
N ALA A 239 -0.85 12.46 -25.59
CA ALA A 239 -0.43 12.52 -24.21
C ALA A 239 1.11 12.48 -24.09
N VAL A 240 1.65 13.21 -23.12
CA VAL A 240 3.07 13.17 -22.75
C VAL A 240 3.23 13.08 -21.23
N GLU A 241 4.33 12.49 -20.78
CA GLU A 241 4.72 12.41 -19.37
C GLU A 241 4.87 13.81 -18.77
N ARG A 242 4.17 14.05 -17.65
CA ARG A 242 4.12 15.35 -16.97
C ARG A 242 5.31 15.58 -16.03
N LEU A 243 5.93 14.50 -15.53
CA LEU A 243 7.08 14.51 -14.62
C LEU A 243 8.36 13.99 -15.30
N PRO A 244 8.79 14.50 -16.46
CA PRO A 244 9.88 13.91 -17.23
C PRO A 244 11.23 13.90 -16.50
N LEU A 245 11.42 14.77 -15.51
CA LEU A 245 12.64 14.81 -14.68
C LEU A 245 12.63 13.75 -13.57
N ILE A 246 11.46 13.34 -13.09
CA ILE A 246 11.31 12.31 -12.04
C ILE A 246 11.12 10.93 -12.69
N ARG A 247 10.40 10.87 -13.82
CA ARG A 247 10.04 9.65 -14.56
C ARG A 247 10.58 9.67 -15.99
N PRO A 248 11.91 9.79 -16.21
CA PRO A 248 12.48 9.86 -17.55
C PRO A 248 12.15 8.62 -18.40
N GLU A 249 12.02 7.44 -17.78
CA GLU A 249 11.66 6.20 -18.48
C GLU A 249 10.25 6.26 -19.08
N SER A 250 9.31 6.97 -18.45
CA SER A 250 7.94 7.11 -18.99
C SER A 250 7.88 7.96 -20.26
N THR A 251 8.88 8.84 -20.48
CA THR A 251 8.93 9.72 -21.66
C THR A 251 9.04 8.97 -22.99
N GLN A 252 9.47 7.70 -22.98
CA GLN A 252 9.48 6.85 -24.18
C GLN A 252 8.08 6.57 -24.74
N TYR A 253 7.04 6.77 -23.93
CA TYR A 253 5.63 6.60 -24.31
C TYR A 253 4.97 7.92 -24.73
N ASN A 254 5.71 9.04 -24.76
CA ASN A 254 5.21 10.31 -25.25
C ASN A 254 4.73 10.19 -26.70
N GLY A 255 3.60 10.81 -27.01
CA GLY A 255 3.11 10.87 -28.38
C GLY A 255 2.33 9.63 -28.85
N LEU A 256 2.22 8.59 -28.01
CA LEU A 256 1.59 7.33 -28.42
C LEU A 256 0.06 7.34 -28.27
N PHE A 257 -0.44 7.86 -27.16
CA PHE A 257 -1.85 7.75 -26.79
C PHE A 257 -2.61 9.04 -27.08
N GLU A 258 -3.87 8.89 -27.48
CA GLU A 258 -4.82 9.99 -27.62
C GLU A 258 -5.37 10.41 -26.26
N ILE A 259 -5.98 11.58 -26.20
CA ILE A 259 -6.69 12.06 -25.00
C ILE A 259 -8.09 11.41 -24.97
N PRO A 260 -8.46 10.67 -23.92
CA PRO A 260 -9.77 10.04 -23.83
C PRO A 260 -10.88 11.06 -23.55
N THR A 261 -12.05 10.82 -24.12
CA THR A 261 -13.32 11.35 -23.62
C THR A 261 -13.79 10.52 -22.42
N PHE A 262 -14.71 11.06 -21.63
CA PHE A 262 -15.30 10.30 -20.54
C PHE A 262 -16.15 9.12 -21.03
N ASP A 263 -16.86 9.28 -22.15
CA ASP A 263 -17.58 8.17 -22.82
C ASP A 263 -16.65 7.00 -23.17
N GLU A 264 -15.51 7.28 -23.83
CA GLU A 264 -14.52 6.25 -24.17
C GLU A 264 -13.91 5.61 -22.92
N PHE A 265 -13.76 6.36 -21.83
CA PHE A 265 -13.27 5.85 -20.55
C PHE A 265 -14.28 4.89 -19.90
N ILE A 266 -15.57 5.22 -19.92
CA ILE A 266 -16.63 4.32 -19.43
C ILE A 266 -16.67 3.04 -20.27
N ASP A 267 -16.60 3.17 -21.59
CA ASP A 267 -16.55 2.01 -22.50
C ASP A 267 -15.32 1.16 -22.25
N PHE A 268 -14.16 1.78 -21.99
CA PHE A 268 -12.95 1.08 -21.59
C PHE A 268 -13.12 0.32 -20.27
N ALA A 269 -13.73 0.93 -19.25
CA ALA A 269 -14.01 0.26 -17.98
C ALA A 269 -14.92 -0.97 -18.18
N LYS A 270 -16.03 -0.83 -18.91
CA LYS A 270 -16.95 -1.94 -19.25
C LYS A 270 -16.25 -3.07 -20.01
N GLN A 271 -15.43 -2.74 -21.00
CA GLN A 271 -14.67 -3.72 -21.78
C GLN A 271 -13.66 -4.47 -20.91
N SER A 272 -13.00 -3.75 -20.01
CA SER A 272 -12.03 -4.33 -19.08
C SER A 272 -12.68 -5.32 -18.12
N GLU A 273 -13.87 -5.03 -17.61
CA GLU A 273 -14.63 -6.01 -16.81
C GLU A 273 -14.97 -7.27 -17.61
N ALA A 274 -15.42 -7.11 -18.86
CA ALA A 274 -15.76 -8.23 -19.72
C ALA A 274 -14.54 -9.11 -20.06
N LEU A 275 -13.36 -8.51 -20.22
CA LEU A 275 -12.12 -9.21 -20.54
C LEU A 275 -11.49 -9.91 -19.33
N THR A 276 -11.50 -9.25 -18.16
CA THR A 276 -10.80 -9.74 -16.97
C THR A 276 -11.69 -10.57 -16.04
N GLY A 277 -13.02 -10.44 -16.16
CA GLY A 277 -13.99 -10.99 -15.21
C GLY A 277 -13.99 -10.30 -13.85
N ARG A 278 -13.13 -9.29 -13.65
CA ARG A 278 -13.08 -8.48 -12.43
C ARG A 278 -14.02 -7.30 -12.56
N LYS A 279 -14.63 -6.92 -11.44
CA LYS A 279 -15.30 -5.63 -11.33
C LYS A 279 -14.27 -4.53 -11.14
N ILE A 280 -14.35 -3.48 -11.95
CA ILE A 280 -13.46 -2.32 -11.91
C ILE A 280 -14.34 -1.08 -11.80
N GLY A 281 -14.22 -0.37 -10.68
CA GLY A 281 -14.95 0.87 -10.50
C GLY A 281 -14.26 2.07 -11.16
N ILE A 282 -14.99 3.17 -11.29
CA ILE A 282 -14.44 4.47 -11.71
C ILE A 282 -14.56 5.50 -10.59
N TYR A 283 -13.62 6.44 -10.55
CA TYR A 283 -13.55 7.45 -9.49
C TYR A 283 -13.44 8.87 -10.06
N PRO A 284 -14.45 9.37 -10.81
CA PRO A 284 -14.38 10.67 -11.48
C PRO A 284 -14.19 11.86 -10.53
N GLU A 285 -13.24 12.73 -10.86
CA GLU A 285 -13.07 14.05 -10.26
C GLU A 285 -13.64 15.15 -11.18
N THR A 286 -14.52 16.00 -10.66
CA THR A 286 -14.88 17.25 -11.35
C THR A 286 -13.82 18.32 -11.07
N LYS A 287 -13.02 18.69 -12.08
CA LYS A 287 -11.98 19.73 -11.96
C LYS A 287 -12.58 21.13 -12.10
N HIS A 288 -12.15 22.05 -11.24
CA HIS A 288 -12.51 23.48 -11.23
C HIS A 288 -13.98 23.82 -11.55
N PRO A 289 -14.99 23.23 -10.86
CA PRO A 289 -16.40 23.53 -11.14
C PRO A 289 -16.72 25.03 -11.19
N THR A 290 -16.21 25.85 -10.26
CA THR A 290 -16.44 27.31 -10.26
C THR A 290 -15.78 28.00 -11.46
N TYR A 291 -14.63 27.51 -11.94
CA TYR A 291 -14.01 28.05 -13.15
C TYR A 291 -14.90 27.84 -14.37
N PHE A 292 -15.34 26.61 -14.63
CA PHE A 292 -16.14 26.32 -15.83
C PHE A 292 -17.54 26.95 -15.78
N SER A 293 -18.14 27.06 -14.59
CA SER A 293 -19.50 27.59 -14.43
C SER A 293 -19.56 29.11 -14.34
N GLU A 294 -18.64 29.77 -13.63
CA GLU A 294 -18.80 31.17 -13.23
C GLU A 294 -17.74 32.12 -13.81
N THR A 295 -16.45 31.75 -13.75
CA THR A 295 -15.37 32.73 -13.97
C THR A 295 -14.62 32.57 -15.29
N GLY A 296 -14.59 31.35 -15.83
CA GLY A 296 -13.85 30.98 -17.02
C GLY A 296 -14.42 31.55 -18.30
N LYS A 297 -13.52 31.80 -19.26
CA LYS A 297 -13.84 32.38 -20.56
C LYS A 297 -13.12 31.65 -21.67
N TYR A 298 -13.77 31.58 -22.83
CA TYR A 298 -13.13 31.18 -24.08
C TYR A 298 -12.14 32.26 -24.58
N LEU A 299 -11.30 31.91 -25.55
CA LEU A 299 -10.36 32.85 -26.19
C LEU A 299 -10.99 34.14 -26.72
N ASP A 300 -12.26 34.11 -27.16
CA ASP A 300 -12.96 35.30 -27.65
C ASP A 300 -13.52 36.19 -26.52
N GLY A 301 -13.29 35.81 -25.26
CA GLY A 301 -13.72 36.52 -24.06
C GLY A 301 -15.16 36.21 -23.62
N THR A 302 -15.88 35.33 -24.33
CA THR A 302 -17.21 34.89 -23.90
C THR A 302 -17.13 33.93 -22.70
N PRO A 303 -18.09 33.98 -21.75
CA PRO A 303 -18.11 33.05 -20.62
C PRO A 303 -18.32 31.61 -21.05
N ILE A 304 -17.72 30.67 -20.31
CA ILE A 304 -17.89 29.22 -20.56
C ILE A 304 -19.29 28.76 -20.13
N HIS A 305 -19.69 29.05 -18.88
CA HIS A 305 -21.00 28.70 -18.30
C HIS A 305 -21.38 27.22 -18.46
N VAL A 306 -20.44 26.32 -18.15
CA VAL A 306 -20.66 24.87 -18.16
C VAL A 306 -20.66 24.34 -16.74
N ASN A 307 -21.74 23.65 -16.36
CA ASN A 307 -21.80 22.89 -15.11
C ASN A 307 -21.22 21.48 -15.35
N THR A 308 -19.97 21.29 -14.93
CA THR A 308 -19.24 20.00 -15.06
C THR A 308 -19.92 18.86 -14.31
N SER A 309 -20.57 19.16 -13.17
CA SER A 309 -21.28 18.16 -12.37
C SER A 309 -22.54 17.65 -13.08
N GLN A 310 -23.27 18.54 -13.78
CA GLN A 310 -24.41 18.13 -14.60
C GLN A 310 -23.95 17.28 -15.80
N LEU A 311 -22.91 17.70 -16.53
CA LEU A 311 -22.37 16.92 -17.64
C LEU A 311 -21.92 15.52 -17.20
N LEU A 312 -21.25 15.42 -16.05
CA LEU A 312 -20.83 14.13 -15.48
C LEU A 312 -22.03 13.20 -15.26
N ILE A 313 -23.11 13.69 -14.63
CA ILE A 313 -24.29 12.87 -14.39
C ILE A 313 -25.02 12.52 -15.69
N ASP A 314 -25.09 13.45 -16.64
CA ASP A 314 -25.69 13.22 -17.96
C ASP A 314 -24.96 12.10 -18.71
N ASP A 315 -23.62 12.13 -18.74
CA ASP A 315 -22.79 11.11 -19.40
C ASP A 315 -22.94 9.74 -18.72
N LEU A 316 -22.93 9.68 -17.38
CA LEU A 316 -23.15 8.43 -16.64
C LEU A 316 -24.52 7.81 -16.97
N VAL A 317 -25.57 8.63 -17.00
CA VAL A 317 -26.95 8.19 -17.32
C VAL A 317 -27.04 7.74 -18.78
N ALA A 318 -26.49 8.51 -19.71
CA ALA A 318 -26.49 8.20 -21.14
C ALA A 318 -25.77 6.87 -21.42
N ASN A 319 -24.69 6.59 -20.70
CA ASN A 319 -23.92 5.36 -20.82
C ASN A 319 -24.49 4.17 -20.01
N HIS A 320 -25.60 4.34 -19.29
CA HIS A 320 -26.14 3.32 -18.39
C HIS A 320 -25.10 2.80 -17.37
N TYR A 321 -24.26 3.70 -16.86
CA TYR A 321 -23.19 3.38 -15.91
C TYR A 321 -23.43 4.16 -14.61
N THR A 322 -24.40 3.71 -13.82
CA THR A 322 -24.92 4.46 -12.65
C THR A 322 -25.00 3.62 -11.38
N ASP A 323 -24.32 2.47 -11.34
CA ASP A 323 -24.27 1.61 -10.15
C ASP A 323 -23.45 2.27 -9.03
N PRO A 324 -24.08 2.65 -7.89
CA PRO A 324 -23.39 3.36 -6.81
C PRO A 324 -22.38 2.50 -6.06
N SER A 325 -22.33 1.18 -6.28
CA SER A 325 -21.30 0.30 -5.72
C SER A 325 -20.00 0.28 -6.52
N HIS A 326 -19.98 0.93 -7.69
CA HIS A 326 -18.86 0.94 -8.64
C HIS A 326 -18.38 2.34 -9.01
N ILE A 327 -18.93 3.38 -8.38
CA ILE A 327 -18.63 4.78 -8.71
C ILE A 327 -18.48 5.57 -7.42
N PHE A 328 -17.41 6.36 -7.34
CA PHE A 328 -17.31 7.49 -6.43
C PHE A 328 -17.15 8.76 -7.25
N ILE A 329 -17.79 9.86 -6.85
CA ILE A 329 -17.54 11.19 -7.44
C ILE A 329 -16.78 12.03 -6.41
N GLN A 330 -15.72 12.71 -6.84
CA GLN A 330 -14.94 13.57 -5.98
C GLN A 330 -14.77 14.99 -6.49
N SER A 331 -14.57 15.92 -5.57
CA SER A 331 -14.18 17.30 -5.87
C SER A 331 -13.51 17.96 -4.67
N PHE A 332 -12.65 18.94 -4.95
CA PHE A 332 -12.12 19.87 -3.96
C PHE A 332 -13.15 20.94 -3.55
N GLU A 333 -14.03 21.33 -4.47
CA GLU A 333 -15.06 22.33 -4.19
C GLU A 333 -16.22 21.70 -3.40
N VAL A 334 -16.82 22.48 -2.50
CA VAL A 334 -17.87 21.98 -1.59
C VAL A 334 -19.25 22.13 -2.21
N SER A 335 -19.48 23.26 -2.87
CA SER A 335 -20.79 23.66 -3.36
C SER A 335 -21.30 22.74 -4.46
N ASN A 336 -20.43 22.25 -5.35
CA ASN A 336 -20.83 21.32 -6.41
C ASN A 336 -21.18 19.93 -5.86
N LEU A 337 -20.49 19.45 -4.82
CA LEU A 337 -20.85 18.19 -4.14
C LEU A 337 -22.22 18.30 -3.46
N LYS A 338 -22.52 19.43 -2.82
CA LYS A 338 -23.85 19.70 -2.27
C LYS A 338 -24.92 19.74 -3.36
N ASP A 339 -24.66 20.41 -4.48
CA ASP A 339 -25.59 20.47 -5.62
C ASP A 339 -25.83 19.09 -6.28
N LEU A 340 -24.76 18.30 -6.43
CA LEU A 340 -24.85 16.89 -6.84
C LEU A 340 -25.78 16.10 -5.93
N LYS A 341 -25.62 16.25 -4.62
CA LYS A 341 -26.40 15.52 -3.61
C LYS A 341 -27.87 15.95 -3.57
N GLU A 342 -28.12 17.25 -3.61
CA GLU A 342 -29.42 17.83 -3.31
C GLU A 342 -30.31 17.97 -4.56
N ASN A 343 -29.72 18.19 -5.74
CA ASN A 343 -30.46 18.57 -6.94
C ASN A 343 -30.19 17.66 -8.14
N ILE A 344 -28.93 17.57 -8.60
CA ILE A 344 -28.59 16.94 -9.89
C ILE A 344 -28.88 15.44 -9.86
N MET A 345 -28.32 14.70 -8.90
CA MET A 345 -28.51 13.26 -8.83
C MET A 345 -29.97 12.86 -8.54
N PRO A 346 -30.69 13.52 -7.59
CA PRO A 346 -32.12 13.28 -7.42
C PRO A 346 -32.96 13.52 -8.68
N ALA A 347 -32.68 14.58 -9.44
CA ALA A 347 -33.38 14.86 -10.69
C ALA A 347 -33.14 13.78 -11.77
N ALA A 348 -31.93 13.22 -11.80
CA ALA A 348 -31.56 12.12 -12.68
C ALA A 348 -31.98 10.73 -12.16
N GLY A 349 -32.48 10.62 -10.92
CA GLY A 349 -32.85 9.35 -10.30
C GLY A 349 -31.67 8.46 -9.92
N VAL A 350 -30.50 9.07 -9.68
CA VAL A 350 -29.27 8.37 -9.26
C VAL A 350 -28.87 8.81 -7.85
N ASN A 351 -28.00 8.04 -7.18
CA ASN A 351 -27.47 8.38 -5.85
C ASN A 351 -26.10 7.74 -5.67
N ILE A 352 -25.07 8.42 -6.17
CA ILE A 352 -23.68 7.95 -6.18
C ILE A 352 -22.95 8.49 -4.95
N PRO A 353 -22.10 7.68 -4.27
CA PRO A 353 -21.26 8.15 -3.17
C PRO A 353 -20.36 9.33 -3.58
N LEU A 354 -20.35 10.38 -2.74
CA LEU A 354 -19.53 11.58 -2.94
C LEU A 354 -18.35 11.59 -1.97
N ILE A 355 -17.22 12.14 -2.41
CA ILE A 355 -15.97 12.25 -1.65
C ILE A 355 -15.47 13.68 -1.68
N GLN A 356 -15.36 14.29 -0.51
CA GLN A 356 -14.79 15.63 -0.36
C GLN A 356 -13.26 15.55 -0.38
N LEU A 357 -12.61 16.09 -1.41
CA LEU A 357 -11.16 16.21 -1.42
C LEU A 357 -10.70 17.32 -0.46
N ILE A 358 -9.61 17.06 0.26
CA ILE A 358 -9.05 17.98 1.24
C ILE A 358 -7.60 18.28 0.89
N GLY A 359 -7.34 19.51 0.45
CA GLY A 359 -5.99 20.00 0.14
C GLY A 359 -5.13 20.14 1.40
N GLY A 360 -3.81 19.90 1.27
CA GLY A 360 -2.87 20.00 2.39
C GLY A 360 -2.77 21.41 3.02
N SER A 361 -3.21 22.45 2.32
CA SER A 361 -3.34 23.82 2.83
C SER A 361 -4.28 24.63 1.92
N GLY A 362 -4.62 25.86 2.33
CA GLY A 362 -5.50 26.74 1.55
C GLY A 362 -6.98 26.44 1.77
N ALA A 363 -7.81 26.77 0.79
CA ALA A 363 -9.26 26.63 0.86
C ALA A 363 -9.82 26.07 -0.46
N PRO A 364 -11.00 25.41 -0.42
CA PRO A 364 -11.81 25.17 -1.62
C PRO A 364 -11.98 26.46 -2.44
N TYR A 365 -11.86 26.39 -3.77
CA TYR A 365 -11.90 27.61 -4.57
C TYR A 365 -13.29 28.27 -4.57
N ASP A 366 -14.37 27.49 -4.48
CA ASP A 366 -15.73 28.01 -4.33
C ASP A 366 -15.91 28.82 -3.03
N PHE A 367 -15.18 28.48 -1.96
CA PHE A 367 -15.15 29.32 -0.75
C PHE A 367 -14.44 30.64 -1.00
N VAL A 368 -13.29 30.63 -1.67
CA VAL A 368 -12.56 31.85 -2.05
C VAL A 368 -13.43 32.75 -2.93
N TYR A 369 -14.05 32.19 -3.97
CA TYR A 369 -14.96 32.91 -4.86
C TYR A 369 -16.13 33.56 -4.12
N ASN A 370 -16.74 32.82 -3.18
CA ASN A 370 -17.88 33.31 -2.39
C ASN A 370 -17.49 34.16 -1.17
N ASN A 371 -16.20 34.48 -0.98
CA ASN A 371 -15.68 35.18 0.20
C ASN A 371 -16.00 34.46 1.53
N ASP A 372 -16.08 33.14 1.51
CA ASP A 372 -16.12 32.31 2.72
C ASP A 372 -14.68 32.18 3.27
N SER A 373 -14.51 32.47 4.56
CA SER A 373 -13.21 32.44 5.22
C SER A 373 -12.73 31.05 5.61
N ARG A 374 -13.58 30.02 5.47
CA ARG A 374 -13.22 28.64 5.81
C ARG A 374 -12.13 28.12 4.88
N THR A 375 -11.31 27.24 5.44
CA THR A 375 -10.17 26.59 4.80
C THR A 375 -10.34 25.07 4.85
N TYR A 376 -9.45 24.32 4.20
CA TYR A 376 -9.40 22.87 4.36
C TYR A 376 -9.20 22.45 5.82
N ALA A 377 -8.50 23.26 6.63
CA ALA A 377 -8.31 23.00 8.05
C ALA A 377 -9.64 23.05 8.83
N ASP A 378 -10.59 23.89 8.42
CA ASP A 378 -11.91 23.98 9.04
C ASP A 378 -12.77 22.75 8.71
N LEU A 379 -12.66 22.22 7.48
CA LEU A 379 -13.39 21.04 7.01
C LEU A 379 -13.00 19.74 7.75
N ILE A 380 -11.78 19.66 8.27
CA ILE A 380 -11.28 18.47 8.98
C ILE A 380 -11.37 18.56 10.51
N THR A 381 -11.99 19.63 11.05
CA THR A 381 -12.38 19.65 12.46
C THR A 381 -13.54 18.68 12.71
N PRO A 382 -13.80 18.22 13.95
CA PRO A 382 -14.97 17.38 14.23
C PRO A 382 -16.31 17.99 13.77
N ALA A 383 -16.45 19.32 13.85
CA ALA A 383 -17.63 20.03 13.35
C ALA A 383 -17.66 20.07 11.81
N GLY A 384 -16.53 20.35 11.17
CA GLY A 384 -16.38 20.31 9.72
C GLY A 384 -16.69 18.93 9.14
N LEU A 385 -16.14 17.87 9.73
CA LEU A 385 -16.41 16.49 9.33
C LEU A 385 -17.89 16.13 9.51
N SER A 386 -18.54 16.62 10.56
CA SER A 386 -19.99 16.45 10.73
C SER A 386 -20.79 17.18 9.64
N GLU A 387 -20.33 18.33 9.15
CA GLU A 387 -20.92 19.02 8.00
C GLU A 387 -20.69 18.23 6.70
N VAL A 388 -19.46 17.76 6.47
CA VAL A 388 -19.09 16.94 5.30
C VAL A 388 -19.99 15.70 5.20
N ALA A 389 -20.22 15.01 6.32
CA ALA A 389 -21.09 13.83 6.40
C ALA A 389 -22.56 14.08 6.00
N THR A 390 -23.00 15.33 5.87
CA THR A 390 -24.35 15.64 5.38
C THR A 390 -24.50 15.47 3.87
N TYR A 391 -23.40 15.58 3.12
CA TYR A 391 -23.42 15.52 1.65
C TYR A 391 -22.47 14.48 1.05
N ALA A 392 -21.40 14.10 1.75
CA ALA A 392 -20.40 13.14 1.30
C ALA A 392 -20.37 11.87 2.17
N THR A 393 -19.96 10.77 1.56
CA THR A 393 -19.74 9.46 2.22
C THR A 393 -18.31 9.33 2.75
N GLY A 394 -17.39 10.19 2.31
CA GLY A 394 -16.00 10.17 2.75
C GLY A 394 -15.24 11.44 2.42
N ILE A 395 -13.99 11.47 2.86
CA ILE A 395 -12.99 12.49 2.53
C ILE A 395 -11.82 11.85 1.78
N GLY A 396 -11.21 12.60 0.87
CA GLY A 396 -9.94 12.26 0.26
C GLY A 396 -8.88 13.29 0.62
N PRO A 397 -8.14 13.12 1.73
CA PRO A 397 -7.16 14.10 2.17
C PRO A 397 -5.77 13.86 1.55
N ASP A 398 -5.01 14.95 1.41
CA ASP A 398 -3.56 14.86 1.24
C ASP A 398 -2.93 14.03 2.37
N LYS A 399 -2.02 13.11 2.03
CA LYS A 399 -1.38 12.18 2.98
C LYS A 399 -0.70 12.89 4.14
N ARG A 400 -0.24 14.14 3.96
CA ARG A 400 0.44 14.94 4.98
C ARG A 400 -0.50 15.60 5.99
N LEU A 401 -1.82 15.57 5.77
CA LEU A 401 -2.80 15.90 6.81
C LEU A 401 -2.97 14.74 7.82
N ILE A 402 -2.64 13.51 7.41
CA ILE A 402 -2.70 12.32 8.27
C ILE A 402 -1.33 12.10 8.92
N VAL A 403 -0.26 12.03 8.15
CA VAL A 403 1.12 11.92 8.67
C VAL A 403 1.93 13.12 8.18
N PRO A 404 2.00 14.20 8.98
CA PRO A 404 2.76 15.40 8.62
C PRO A 404 4.24 15.09 8.44
N ALA A 405 4.91 15.86 7.59
CA ALA A 405 6.35 15.76 7.37
C ALA A 405 6.98 17.15 7.38
N ALA A 406 8.16 17.27 7.97
CA ALA A 406 8.88 18.53 8.10
C ALA A 406 10.33 18.41 7.64
N ALA A 407 10.82 19.42 6.92
CA ALA A 407 12.22 19.50 6.53
C ALA A 407 13.09 19.89 7.73
N LYS A 408 14.32 19.37 7.78
CA LYS A 408 15.35 19.91 8.66
C LYS A 408 15.83 21.25 8.10
N LEU A 409 15.98 22.25 8.97
CA LEU A 409 16.44 23.59 8.58
C LEU A 409 17.91 23.81 8.95
N ASP A 410 18.64 24.53 8.09
CA ASP A 410 20.00 25.02 8.37
C ASP A 410 20.01 26.22 9.33
N SER A 411 21.19 26.75 9.64
CA SER A 411 21.34 27.92 10.53
C SER A 411 20.67 29.20 10.02
N ASN A 412 20.28 29.25 8.74
CA ASN A 412 19.60 30.37 8.09
C ASN A 412 18.10 30.12 7.91
N GLY A 413 17.57 29.00 8.42
CA GLY A 413 16.16 28.63 8.28
C GLY A 413 15.79 28.04 6.92
N LYS A 414 16.77 27.64 6.09
CA LYS A 414 16.52 27.02 4.80
C LYS A 414 16.44 25.48 4.93
N PRO A 415 15.51 24.80 4.24
CA PRO A 415 15.52 23.35 4.16
C PRO A 415 16.87 22.80 3.69
N ILE A 416 17.33 21.76 4.37
CA ILE A 416 18.55 21.02 4.04
C ILE A 416 18.17 19.94 3.02
N ASP A 417 18.92 19.91 1.92
CA ASP A 417 18.95 18.79 0.97
C ASP A 417 19.74 17.64 1.62
N ILE A 418 19.03 16.61 2.04
CA ILE A 418 19.57 15.49 2.83
C ILE A 418 20.21 14.45 1.92
N ASN A 419 19.61 14.22 0.74
CA ASN A 419 20.05 13.19 -0.19
C ASN A 419 21.12 13.69 -1.19
N GLY A 420 21.34 15.01 -1.27
CA GLY A 420 22.34 15.67 -2.11
C GLY A 420 21.97 15.74 -3.59
N ASP A 421 20.69 15.62 -3.95
CA ASP A 421 20.21 15.61 -5.33
C ASP A 421 20.00 17.02 -5.93
N GLY A 422 20.18 18.06 -5.11
CA GLY A 422 20.05 19.47 -5.49
C GLY A 422 18.60 19.99 -5.47
N GLN A 423 17.63 19.17 -5.05
CA GLN A 423 16.22 19.51 -4.91
C GLN A 423 15.79 19.41 -3.44
N ILE A 424 14.71 20.09 -3.09
CA ILE A 424 14.06 19.93 -1.79
C ILE A 424 12.70 19.28 -2.06
N SER A 425 12.54 18.07 -1.55
CA SER A 425 11.38 17.22 -1.83
C SER A 425 10.86 16.56 -0.54
N ASP A 426 9.98 15.56 -0.66
CA ASP A 426 9.60 14.75 0.50
C ASP A 426 10.76 13.86 0.97
N ALA A 427 11.71 13.53 0.07
CA ALA A 427 12.96 12.83 0.39
C ALA A 427 13.88 13.57 1.37
N ASP A 428 13.56 14.83 1.70
CA ASP A 428 14.31 15.68 2.64
C ASP A 428 13.53 15.97 3.93
N ARG A 429 12.41 15.27 4.12
CA ARG A 429 11.49 15.50 5.25
C ARG A 429 11.41 14.29 6.16
N PHE A 430 11.31 14.60 7.45
CA PHE A 430 11.06 13.63 8.50
C PHE A 430 9.58 13.64 8.89
N LEU A 431 9.01 12.46 9.06
CA LEU A 431 7.65 12.26 9.52
C LEU A 431 7.48 12.73 10.96
N SER A 432 6.31 13.29 11.22
CA SER A 432 5.83 13.61 12.55
C SER A 432 4.81 12.57 13.02
N GLN A 433 4.35 12.70 14.25
CA GLN A 433 3.30 11.82 14.77
C GLN A 433 2.03 11.93 13.91
N PRO A 434 1.36 10.79 13.61
CA PRO A 434 0.08 10.80 12.93
C PRO A 434 -0.96 11.66 13.67
N THR A 435 -1.83 12.32 12.90
CA THR A 435 -2.97 13.10 13.45
C THR A 435 -4.14 12.17 13.78
N SER A 436 -5.16 12.71 14.45
CA SER A 436 -6.42 11.99 14.73
C SER A 436 -7.40 11.96 13.56
N LEU A 437 -7.02 12.46 12.38
CA LEU A 437 -7.95 12.72 11.27
C LEU A 437 -8.73 11.47 10.85
N ILE A 438 -8.08 10.30 10.77
CA ILE A 438 -8.75 9.05 10.42
C ILE A 438 -9.83 8.72 11.46
N GLN A 439 -9.48 8.77 12.75
CA GLN A 439 -10.40 8.43 13.83
C GLN A 439 -11.55 9.43 13.93
N ASP A 440 -11.29 10.72 13.74
CA ASP A 440 -12.31 11.77 13.75
C ASP A 440 -13.27 11.63 12.56
N ALA A 441 -12.76 11.31 11.37
CA ALA A 441 -13.58 11.04 10.18
C ALA A 441 -14.43 9.78 10.36
N HIS A 442 -13.85 8.68 10.86
CA HIS A 442 -14.57 7.45 11.15
C HIS A 442 -15.67 7.65 12.18
N LYS A 443 -15.41 8.46 13.21
CA LYS A 443 -16.42 8.83 14.22
C LYS A 443 -17.58 9.63 13.62
N ALA A 444 -17.34 10.39 12.55
CA ALA A 444 -18.37 11.07 11.76
C ALA A 444 -19.04 10.14 10.72
N GLY A 445 -18.60 8.88 10.60
CA GLY A 445 -19.13 7.92 9.63
C GLY A 445 -18.58 8.11 8.20
N LEU A 446 -17.45 8.80 8.06
CA LEU A 446 -16.83 9.10 6.77
C LEU A 446 -15.69 8.13 6.44
N LEU A 447 -15.68 7.61 5.22
CA LEU A 447 -14.52 6.90 4.66
C LEU A 447 -13.33 7.86 4.48
N VAL A 448 -12.10 7.34 4.55
CA VAL A 448 -10.87 8.09 4.29
C VAL A 448 -10.08 7.46 3.14
N HIS A 449 -10.09 8.12 1.99
CA HIS A 449 -9.39 7.70 0.77
C HIS A 449 -8.25 8.67 0.42
N LEU A 450 -7.08 8.52 1.06
CA LEU A 450 -6.01 9.52 0.95
C LEU A 450 -5.36 9.57 -0.43
N TYR A 451 -4.73 10.71 -0.75
CA TYR A 451 -3.88 10.86 -1.93
C TYR A 451 -2.55 11.54 -1.57
N THR A 452 -1.44 11.33 -2.29
CA THR A 452 -1.19 10.24 -3.24
C THR A 452 0.04 9.47 -2.76
N LEU A 453 -0.05 8.15 -2.71
CA LEU A 453 1.10 7.29 -2.45
C LEU A 453 1.88 7.12 -3.75
N ARG A 454 3.17 7.45 -3.73
CA ARG A 454 4.05 7.43 -4.90
C ARG A 454 5.37 6.78 -4.55
N SER A 455 5.72 5.73 -5.28
CA SER A 455 6.93 4.97 -5.06
C SER A 455 8.19 5.65 -5.63
N ASP A 456 8.06 6.78 -6.33
CA ASP A 456 9.24 7.54 -6.76
C ASP A 456 10.01 8.04 -5.52
N PRO A 457 11.34 7.89 -5.47
CA PRO A 457 12.16 8.36 -4.35
C PRO A 457 11.92 9.82 -3.96
N TYR A 458 11.60 10.68 -4.94
CA TYR A 458 11.27 12.09 -4.74
C TYR A 458 10.08 12.34 -3.77
N PHE A 459 9.14 11.40 -3.69
CA PHE A 459 7.91 11.52 -2.89
C PHE A 459 7.93 10.72 -1.58
N LEU A 460 9.04 10.04 -1.29
CA LEU A 460 9.21 9.17 -0.12
C LEU A 460 10.02 9.89 0.96
N SER A 461 9.47 9.97 2.17
CA SER A 461 10.19 10.52 3.33
C SER A 461 11.46 9.72 3.68
N VAL A 462 12.43 10.41 4.27
CA VAL A 462 13.68 9.82 4.79
C VAL A 462 13.40 8.63 5.71
N ASP A 463 12.34 8.69 6.51
CA ASP A 463 12.00 7.64 7.48
C ASP A 463 11.61 6.31 6.84
N TYR A 464 11.20 6.32 5.56
CA TYR A 464 10.92 5.09 4.82
C TYR A 464 12.18 4.45 4.22
N GLN A 465 13.36 5.08 4.34
CA GLN A 465 14.66 4.52 3.94
C GLN A 465 14.73 4.07 2.46
N GLY A 466 13.94 4.71 1.59
CA GLY A 466 13.84 4.34 0.18
C GLY A 466 12.98 3.11 -0.10
N GLU A 467 12.24 2.60 0.89
CA GLU A 467 11.34 1.46 0.77
C GLU A 467 9.87 1.94 0.74
N PRO A 468 9.27 2.13 -0.45
CA PRO A 468 7.90 2.64 -0.58
C PRO A 468 6.85 1.77 0.13
N GLN A 469 7.12 0.47 0.27
CA GLN A 469 6.23 -0.47 0.95
C GLN A 469 5.91 -0.03 2.39
N ARG A 470 6.88 0.58 3.09
CA ARG A 470 6.70 1.09 4.45
C ARG A 470 5.68 2.23 4.53
N GLU A 471 5.55 3.04 3.48
CA GLU A 471 4.54 4.10 3.43
C GLU A 471 3.13 3.48 3.32
N TYR A 472 2.94 2.50 2.43
CA TYR A 472 1.66 1.78 2.33
C TYR A 472 1.31 1.05 3.64
N GLU A 473 2.28 0.35 4.23
CA GLU A 473 2.13 -0.34 5.52
C GLU A 473 1.68 0.60 6.64
N GLN A 474 2.33 1.76 6.76
CA GLN A 474 1.99 2.75 7.76
C GLN A 474 0.53 3.19 7.61
N PHE A 475 0.12 3.60 6.41
CA PHE A 475 -1.24 4.12 6.24
C PHE A 475 -2.30 3.03 6.38
N ILE A 476 -2.08 1.82 5.85
CA ILE A 476 -2.98 0.67 6.06
C ILE A 476 -3.10 0.36 7.57
N GLY A 477 -1.99 0.35 8.30
CA GLY A 477 -1.97 0.14 9.76
C GLY A 477 -2.70 1.23 10.55
N LEU A 478 -2.65 2.48 10.06
CA LEU A 478 -3.40 3.61 10.63
C LEU A 478 -4.92 3.53 10.39
N GLY A 479 -5.38 2.65 9.49
CA GLY A 479 -6.81 2.39 9.26
C GLY A 479 -7.44 3.18 8.12
N ILE A 480 -6.69 3.55 7.08
CA ILE A 480 -7.27 4.17 5.89
C ILE A 480 -8.24 3.22 5.18
N ASP A 481 -9.32 3.75 4.60
CA ASP A 481 -10.33 2.94 3.87
C ASP A 481 -9.97 2.76 2.38
N GLY A 482 -9.04 3.56 1.88
CA GLY A 482 -8.54 3.47 0.53
C GLY A 482 -7.40 4.45 0.28
N TYR A 483 -6.70 4.28 -0.84
CA TYR A 483 -5.60 5.15 -1.21
C TYR A 483 -5.44 5.26 -2.72
N PHE A 484 -5.17 6.49 -3.15
CA PHE A 484 -4.75 6.82 -4.50
C PHE A 484 -3.26 6.53 -4.66
N THR A 485 -2.89 5.81 -5.72
CA THR A 485 -1.49 5.52 -6.05
C THR A 485 -1.20 5.63 -7.54
N ASP A 486 -0.01 6.15 -7.86
CA ASP A 486 0.55 6.13 -9.22
C ASP A 486 1.17 4.76 -9.57
N PHE A 487 1.37 3.90 -8.56
CA PHE A 487 2.06 2.61 -8.63
C PHE A 487 1.14 1.48 -8.18
N GLY A 488 0.16 1.14 -9.02
CA GLY A 488 -0.85 0.13 -8.74
C GLY A 488 -0.26 -1.23 -8.36
N ASN A 489 0.90 -1.60 -8.90
CA ASN A 489 1.63 -2.82 -8.51
C ASN A 489 1.98 -2.82 -7.01
N ASP A 490 2.59 -1.73 -6.52
CA ASP A 490 3.02 -1.63 -5.13
C ASP A 490 1.81 -1.50 -4.20
N GLY A 491 0.82 -0.71 -4.61
CA GLY A 491 -0.42 -0.54 -3.88
C GLY A 491 -1.20 -1.84 -3.73
N VAL A 492 -1.39 -2.61 -4.80
CA VAL A 492 -2.07 -3.91 -4.75
C VAL A 492 -1.28 -4.93 -3.95
N ALA A 493 0.05 -4.97 -4.11
CA ALA A 493 0.90 -5.86 -3.32
C ALA A 493 0.79 -5.58 -1.82
N ALA A 494 0.78 -4.30 -1.40
CA ALA A 494 0.61 -3.92 -0.01
C ALA A 494 -0.76 -4.37 0.55
N LYS A 495 -1.86 -4.13 -0.19
CA LYS A 495 -3.20 -4.64 0.19
C LYS A 495 -3.19 -6.16 0.34
N GLN A 496 -2.63 -6.89 -0.63
CA GLN A 496 -2.59 -8.35 -0.62
C GLN A 496 -1.81 -8.92 0.56
N LYS A 497 -0.69 -8.29 0.95
CA LYS A 497 0.05 -8.67 2.17
C LYS A 497 -0.79 -8.46 3.43
N ALA A 498 -1.49 -7.33 3.52
CA ALA A 498 -2.33 -7.00 4.68
C ALA A 498 -3.46 -8.02 4.89
N ILE A 499 -4.10 -8.46 3.79
CA ILE A 499 -5.30 -9.32 3.83
C ILE A 499 -5.01 -10.80 3.60
N ALA A 500 -3.74 -11.20 3.46
CA ALA A 500 -3.39 -12.61 3.29
C ALA A 500 -3.93 -13.43 4.48
N ASP A 501 -4.51 -14.61 4.23
CA ASP A 501 -5.06 -15.47 5.30
C ASP A 501 -3.98 -16.06 6.21
N GLU A 502 -2.75 -16.17 5.72
CA GLU A 502 -1.64 -16.85 6.38
C GLU A 502 -0.42 -15.93 6.52
N VAL A 503 0.38 -16.19 7.56
CA VAL A 503 1.70 -15.60 7.72
C VAL A 503 2.72 -16.39 6.88
N ARG A 504 3.43 -15.71 6.00
CA ARG A 504 4.40 -16.30 5.08
C ARG A 504 5.71 -15.53 5.12
N SER A 505 6.80 -16.24 5.42
CA SER A 505 8.16 -15.69 5.32
C SER A 505 8.60 -15.58 3.85
N SER A 506 9.67 -14.83 3.60
CA SER A 506 10.30 -14.75 2.28
C SER A 506 10.84 -16.08 1.75
N THR A 507 11.00 -17.07 2.62
CA THR A 507 11.46 -18.43 2.28
C THR A 507 10.33 -19.45 2.19
N ASN A 508 9.07 -19.02 2.35
CA ASN A 508 7.92 -19.89 2.18
C ASN A 508 7.87 -20.43 0.72
N PRO A 509 7.61 -21.74 0.50
CA PRO A 509 7.55 -22.32 -0.86
C PRO A 509 6.60 -21.62 -1.84
N ASP A 510 5.45 -21.13 -1.38
CA ASP A 510 4.49 -20.40 -2.22
C ASP A 510 5.01 -19.00 -2.59
N VAL A 511 5.79 -18.39 -1.72
CA VAL A 511 6.47 -17.12 -2.01
C VAL A 511 7.60 -17.35 -3.02
N LEU A 512 8.43 -18.37 -2.80
CA LEU A 512 9.55 -18.71 -3.69
C LEU A 512 9.09 -19.13 -5.10
N SER A 513 7.89 -19.69 -5.22
CA SER A 513 7.28 -20.06 -6.49
C SER A 513 6.46 -18.93 -7.14
N GLY A 514 6.32 -17.78 -6.48
CA GLY A 514 5.57 -16.63 -6.98
C GLY A 514 4.05 -16.76 -6.88
N ASN A 515 3.55 -17.72 -6.10
CA ASN A 515 2.12 -17.96 -5.88
C ASN A 515 1.55 -17.11 -4.74
N ALA A 516 2.40 -16.57 -3.87
CA ALA A 516 2.00 -15.72 -2.74
C ALA A 516 3.03 -14.62 -2.46
N LEU A 517 2.62 -13.61 -1.70
CA LEU A 517 3.52 -12.59 -1.16
C LEU A 517 3.93 -12.94 0.27
N ALA A 518 5.17 -12.64 0.61
CA ALA A 518 5.61 -12.65 2.01
C ALA A 518 5.01 -11.44 2.75
N ASN A 519 4.48 -11.71 3.93
CA ASN A 519 4.00 -10.71 4.88
C ASN A 519 4.72 -10.83 6.23
N LEU A 520 5.78 -11.63 6.33
CA LEU A 520 6.64 -11.74 7.51
C LEU A 520 8.08 -11.36 7.12
N ASP A 521 8.62 -10.37 7.83
CA ASP A 521 10.01 -9.94 7.66
C ASP A 521 10.95 -10.90 8.34
N GLY A 522 11.83 -11.53 7.55
CA GLY A 522 12.75 -12.54 8.03
C GLY A 522 12.14 -13.93 8.02
N CYS A 523 12.13 -14.58 9.18
CA CYS A 523 12.02 -16.03 9.32
C CYS A 523 10.86 -16.38 10.28
N GLY A 524 10.24 -17.55 10.06
CA GLY A 524 9.01 -18.06 10.68
C GLY A 524 9.00 -18.13 12.22
N PHE A 525 8.65 -19.27 12.79
CA PHE A 525 8.70 -19.43 14.25
C PHE A 525 10.13 -19.67 14.71
N GLU A 526 10.59 -18.89 15.70
CA GLU A 526 11.88 -19.16 16.36
C GLU A 526 11.70 -20.04 17.61
N THR A 527 10.50 -20.06 18.20
CA THR A 527 10.25 -20.87 19.40
C THR A 527 8.79 -21.28 19.56
N ILE A 528 8.60 -22.46 20.17
CA ILE A 528 7.32 -22.93 20.70
C ILE A 528 7.49 -23.37 22.15
N GLY A 529 6.66 -22.83 23.04
CA GLY A 529 6.64 -23.22 24.45
C GLY A 529 5.35 -23.94 24.81
N TYR A 530 5.43 -25.06 25.54
CA TYR A 530 4.26 -25.76 26.06
C TYR A 530 3.78 -25.16 27.38
N SER A 531 2.46 -25.04 27.55
CA SER A 531 1.83 -24.87 28.86
C SER A 531 2.20 -26.04 29.79
N LEU A 532 2.11 -25.83 31.11
CA LEU A 532 2.48 -26.85 32.10
C LEU A 532 1.66 -28.14 31.98
N ASP A 533 0.39 -28.02 31.59
CA ASP A 533 -0.51 -29.16 31.33
C ASP A 533 -0.28 -29.83 29.96
N ARG A 534 0.55 -29.22 29.11
CA ARG A 534 0.88 -29.61 27.73
C ARG A 534 -0.31 -29.69 26.78
N GLN A 535 -1.32 -28.86 26.99
CA GLN A 535 -2.48 -28.75 26.09
C GLN A 535 -2.39 -27.54 25.16
N THR A 536 -1.53 -26.57 25.47
CA THR A 536 -1.40 -25.32 24.72
C THR A 536 0.05 -25.07 24.34
N LEU A 537 0.28 -24.72 23.07
CA LEU A 537 1.55 -24.15 22.61
C LEU A 537 1.44 -22.62 22.57
N TYR A 538 2.56 -21.96 22.84
CA TYR A 538 2.76 -20.52 22.66
C TYR A 538 3.85 -20.27 21.61
N PRO A 539 3.54 -20.37 20.31
CA PRO A 539 4.48 -20.03 19.24
C PRO A 539 4.80 -18.53 19.21
N ILE A 540 6.07 -18.19 19.00
CA ILE A 540 6.51 -16.80 18.82
C ILE A 540 7.28 -16.66 17.51
N LEU A 541 6.85 -15.71 16.67
CA LEU A 541 7.53 -15.41 15.40
C LEU A 541 8.89 -14.77 15.62
N GLY A 542 9.82 -15.03 14.70
CA GLY A 542 11.14 -14.41 14.66
C GLY A 542 11.15 -13.02 14.06
N GLY A 543 10.11 -12.67 13.31
CA GLY A 543 10.00 -11.44 12.55
C GLY A 543 8.72 -10.65 12.82
N GLN A 544 8.70 -9.43 12.29
CA GLN A 544 7.51 -8.57 12.23
C GLN A 544 6.59 -9.02 11.09
N VAL A 545 5.28 -9.05 11.32
CA VAL A 545 4.30 -9.25 10.24
C VAL A 545 3.85 -7.89 9.72
N PHE A 546 3.63 -7.79 8.42
CA PHE A 546 3.10 -6.60 7.73
C PHE A 546 1.98 -5.94 8.54
N GLY A 547 2.11 -4.63 8.79
CA GLY A 547 1.13 -3.82 9.52
C GLY A 547 1.21 -3.92 11.05
N ASP A 548 1.98 -4.85 11.61
CA ASP A 548 2.31 -4.83 13.04
C ASP A 548 3.26 -3.65 13.37
N PRO A 549 3.38 -3.24 14.63
CA PRO A 549 4.42 -2.29 15.06
C PRO A 549 5.85 -2.78 14.72
N THR A 550 6.79 -1.86 14.48
CA THR A 550 8.14 -2.19 13.93
C THR A 550 9.01 -3.09 14.83
N ASP A 551 8.79 -3.05 16.14
CA ASP A 551 9.51 -3.83 17.15
C ASP A 551 8.68 -5.02 17.69
N ALA A 552 7.59 -5.40 17.00
CA ALA A 552 6.70 -6.46 17.44
C ALA A 552 7.10 -7.86 16.93
N ARG A 553 6.91 -8.86 17.79
CA ARG A 553 6.85 -10.29 17.44
C ARG A 553 5.54 -10.87 17.93
N ARG A 554 4.75 -11.49 17.04
CA ARG A 554 3.45 -12.07 17.40
C ARG A 554 3.63 -13.27 18.32
N ILE A 555 2.86 -13.30 19.41
CA ILE A 555 2.70 -14.45 20.30
C ILE A 555 1.33 -15.09 20.01
N TYR A 556 1.35 -16.33 19.57
CA TYR A 556 0.15 -17.12 19.30
C TYR A 556 -0.23 -17.99 20.50
N LYS A 557 -1.48 -18.45 20.49
CA LYS A 557 -1.96 -19.54 21.33
C LYS A 557 -2.49 -20.64 20.41
N PHE A 558 -2.03 -21.86 20.60
CA PHE A 558 -2.45 -23.02 19.80
C PHE A 558 -2.88 -24.16 20.71
N ASP A 559 -4.11 -24.64 20.53
CA ASP A 559 -4.67 -25.77 21.26
C ASP A 559 -4.28 -27.07 20.56
N THR A 560 -3.56 -27.96 21.25
CA THR A 560 -3.04 -29.19 20.66
C THR A 560 -4.07 -30.31 20.57
N ALA A 561 -5.18 -30.23 21.32
CA ALA A 561 -6.26 -31.20 21.26
C ALA A 561 -7.18 -30.93 20.06
N THR A 562 -7.47 -29.66 19.78
CA THR A 562 -8.26 -29.27 18.60
C THR A 562 -7.39 -28.97 17.38
N GLN A 563 -6.07 -28.92 17.54
CA GLN A 563 -5.08 -28.55 16.53
C GLN A 563 -5.39 -27.21 15.86
N SER A 564 -5.78 -26.21 16.64
CA SER A 564 -6.21 -24.91 16.13
C SER A 564 -5.58 -23.74 16.86
N PHE A 565 -5.22 -22.71 16.11
CA PHE A 565 -4.87 -21.40 16.65
C PHE A 565 -6.11 -20.72 17.26
N ALA A 566 -5.89 -19.94 18.32
CA ALA A 566 -6.89 -19.01 18.82
C ALA A 566 -7.19 -17.92 17.77
N THR A 567 -8.39 -17.34 17.83
CA THR A 567 -8.85 -16.29 16.91
C THR A 567 -8.18 -14.93 17.13
N ASP A 568 -7.54 -14.74 18.29
CA ASP A 568 -6.82 -13.54 18.66
C ASP A 568 -5.39 -13.88 19.08
N LEU A 569 -4.47 -12.94 18.83
CA LEU A 569 -3.13 -12.99 19.38
C LEU A 569 -3.16 -12.91 20.91
N VAL A 570 -2.21 -13.59 21.54
CA VAL A 570 -1.95 -13.40 22.97
C VAL A 570 -1.53 -11.94 23.19
N GLY A 571 -0.58 -11.48 22.37
CA GLY A 571 -0.11 -10.10 22.26
C GLY A 571 1.18 -10.02 21.45
N TYR A 572 1.85 -8.87 21.50
CA TYR A 572 3.14 -8.63 20.85
C TYR A 572 4.27 -8.65 21.87
N TYR A 573 5.31 -9.45 21.62
CA TYR A 573 6.57 -9.32 22.32
C TYR A 573 7.37 -8.16 21.70
N ARG A 574 7.83 -7.20 22.53
CA ARG A 574 8.67 -6.09 22.09
C ARG A 574 10.14 -6.51 22.13
N VAL A 575 10.84 -6.50 21.00
CA VAL A 575 12.32 -6.66 20.99
C VAL A 575 13.00 -5.35 21.39
N ASP A 576 14.17 -5.43 22.04
CA ASP A 576 14.95 -4.24 22.42
C ASP A 576 15.53 -3.53 21.19
N ASN A 577 15.97 -4.31 20.19
CA ASN A 577 16.38 -3.85 18.88
C ASN A 577 15.65 -4.65 17.79
N GLU A 578 15.26 -4.01 16.68
CA GLU A 578 14.55 -4.68 15.56
C GLU A 578 15.31 -5.89 15.00
N ASN A 579 16.64 -5.88 15.09
CA ASN A 579 17.49 -6.98 14.63
C ASN A 579 17.63 -8.12 15.64
N ASP A 580 17.20 -7.93 16.90
CA ASP A 580 17.35 -8.95 17.92
C ASP A 580 16.45 -10.17 17.66
N SER A 581 16.93 -11.34 18.09
CA SER A 581 16.26 -12.61 17.86
C SER A 581 15.78 -13.24 19.16
N ILE A 582 14.58 -13.80 19.14
CA ILE A 582 14.10 -14.66 20.21
C ILE A 582 14.69 -16.05 19.98
N THR A 583 15.38 -16.61 20.96
CA THR A 583 16.05 -17.92 20.82
C THR A 583 15.35 -19.05 21.55
N ASN A 584 14.54 -18.73 22.56
CA ASN A 584 13.74 -19.70 23.28
C ASN A 584 12.62 -19.00 24.07
N ALA A 585 11.52 -19.71 24.30
CA ALA A 585 10.47 -19.30 25.21
C ALA A 585 9.92 -20.49 26.00
N THR A 586 9.67 -20.31 27.29
CA THR A 586 9.19 -21.37 28.19
C THR A 586 8.11 -20.82 29.13
N PRO A 587 6.85 -21.27 29.01
CA PRO A 587 5.78 -20.89 29.92
C PRO A 587 6.09 -21.30 31.36
N LEU A 588 5.93 -20.37 32.29
CA LEU A 588 6.01 -20.61 33.74
C LEU A 588 4.66 -21.01 34.32
N ASN A 589 3.58 -20.50 33.73
CA ASN A 589 2.18 -20.78 34.02
C ASN A 589 1.31 -20.24 32.87
N ASP A 590 0.00 -20.21 33.05
CA ASP A 590 -0.95 -19.77 32.01
C ASP A 590 -0.90 -18.26 31.69
N GLN A 591 -0.17 -17.48 32.49
CA GLN A 591 -0.08 -16.03 32.38
C GLN A 591 1.35 -15.52 32.16
N GLU A 592 2.38 -16.34 32.38
CA GLU A 592 3.76 -15.90 32.35
C GLU A 592 4.63 -16.81 31.49
N ILE A 593 5.49 -16.21 30.67
CA ILE A 593 6.47 -16.91 29.83
C ILE A 593 7.86 -16.30 30.04
N LEU A 594 8.88 -17.15 30.16
CA LEU A 594 10.28 -16.72 30.08
C LEU A 594 10.70 -16.69 28.62
N VAL A 595 11.31 -15.61 28.17
CA VAL A 595 11.82 -15.44 26.81
C VAL A 595 13.32 -15.15 26.88
N ILE A 596 14.10 -15.84 26.05
CA ILE A 596 15.53 -15.56 25.88
C ILE A 596 15.68 -14.76 24.59
N GLU A 597 16.04 -13.49 24.73
CA GLU A 597 16.34 -12.58 23.63
C GLU A 597 17.86 -12.51 23.45
N GLN A 598 18.30 -12.62 22.21
CA GLN A 598 19.70 -12.55 21.83
C GLN A 598 19.96 -11.31 21.00
N GLU A 599 20.91 -10.49 21.49
CA GLU A 599 21.36 -9.29 20.80
C GLU A 599 22.11 -9.66 19.51
N GLN A 600 21.71 -9.05 18.40
CA GLN A 600 22.46 -9.14 17.16
C GLN A 600 23.56 -8.07 17.12
N SER A 601 24.78 -8.47 17.46
CA SER A 601 25.98 -7.65 17.31
C SER A 601 26.95 -8.23 16.27
N SER A 602 27.67 -7.36 15.57
CA SER A 602 28.75 -7.70 14.64
C SER A 602 30.07 -8.09 15.34
N GLY A 603 30.06 -8.22 16.68
CA GLY A 603 31.21 -8.56 17.53
C GLY A 603 31.13 -9.95 18.18
N GLN A 604 32.22 -10.40 18.79
CA GLN A 604 32.36 -11.77 19.32
C GLN A 604 31.59 -12.10 20.62
N SER A 605 30.80 -11.17 21.19
CA SER A 605 29.93 -11.49 22.33
C SER A 605 28.49 -11.07 22.06
N GLN A 606 27.65 -12.03 21.68
CA GLN A 606 26.20 -11.86 21.65
C GLN A 606 25.68 -11.99 23.09
N LEU A 607 25.20 -10.90 23.67
CA LEU A 607 24.53 -10.92 24.98
C LEU A 607 23.19 -11.62 24.83
N ARG A 608 22.85 -12.46 25.82
CA ARG A 608 21.53 -13.09 25.94
C ARG A 608 20.88 -12.58 27.20
N LYS A 609 19.72 -11.96 27.04
CA LYS A 609 18.90 -11.48 28.15
C LYS A 609 17.75 -12.44 28.37
N ILE A 610 17.34 -12.60 29.61
CA ILE A 610 16.18 -13.40 29.98
C ILE A 610 15.10 -12.43 30.45
N PHE A 611 13.94 -12.50 29.83
CA PHE A 611 12.80 -11.69 30.18
C PHE A 611 11.70 -12.57 30.75
N LYS A 612 11.05 -12.11 31.81
CA LYS A 612 9.77 -12.63 32.26
C LYS A 612 8.67 -11.76 31.65
N VAL A 613 7.77 -12.39 30.92
CA VAL A 613 6.72 -11.73 30.14
C VAL A 613 5.36 -12.09 30.70
N ASN A 614 4.52 -11.09 30.98
CA ASN A 614 3.16 -11.27 31.48
C ASN A 614 2.15 -11.19 30.33
N LEU A 615 1.58 -12.33 29.95
CA LEU A 615 0.63 -12.50 28.84
C LEU A 615 -0.75 -11.89 29.13
N SER A 616 -1.07 -11.60 30.39
CA SER A 616 -2.37 -11.03 30.80
C SER A 616 -2.40 -9.49 30.77
N GLN A 617 -1.24 -8.84 30.67
CA GLN A 617 -1.10 -7.39 30.70
C GLN A 617 -0.62 -6.87 29.35
N LYS A 618 -1.47 -6.12 28.67
CA LYS A 618 -1.17 -5.51 27.36
C LYS A 618 -1.30 -3.99 27.43
N ASP A 619 -0.40 -3.29 26.73
CA ASP A 619 -0.57 -1.87 26.45
C ASP A 619 -1.62 -1.63 25.34
N ALA A 620 -1.90 -0.35 25.02
CA ALA A 620 -2.88 0.01 24.00
C ALA A 620 -2.50 -0.44 22.58
N ALA A 621 -1.21 -0.69 22.32
CA ALA A 621 -0.70 -1.21 21.06
C ALA A 621 -0.64 -2.75 21.05
N GLY A 622 -1.06 -3.41 22.14
CA GLY A 622 -1.13 -4.87 22.25
C GLY A 622 0.17 -5.53 22.72
N PHE A 623 1.19 -4.77 23.13
CA PHE A 623 2.43 -5.35 23.64
C PHE A 623 2.25 -5.92 25.03
N VAL A 624 2.77 -7.13 25.24
CA VAL A 624 2.81 -7.75 26.57
C VAL A 624 3.90 -7.13 27.42
N ASN A 625 3.64 -6.97 28.72
CA ASN A 625 4.63 -6.42 29.65
C ASN A 625 5.81 -7.40 29.83
N LYS A 626 7.05 -6.92 29.68
CA LYS A 626 8.28 -7.71 29.90
C LYS A 626 9.18 -7.08 30.96
N GLU A 627 9.79 -7.92 31.79
CA GLU A 627 10.75 -7.55 32.84
C GLU A 627 12.06 -8.32 32.63
N GLU A 628 13.18 -7.61 32.45
CA GLU A 628 14.51 -8.25 32.38
C GLU A 628 14.89 -8.85 33.73
N LEU A 629 15.30 -10.12 33.73
CA LEU A 629 15.80 -10.80 34.91
C LEU A 629 17.31 -10.64 35.01
N GLY A 630 17.78 -9.96 36.06
CA GLY A 630 19.21 -9.80 36.33
C GLY A 630 19.86 -11.08 36.88
N PHE A 631 21.15 -11.24 36.61
CA PHE A 631 22.00 -12.18 37.34
C PHE A 631 22.33 -11.55 38.71
N ALA A 632 21.88 -12.18 39.80
CA ALA A 632 22.14 -11.74 41.17
C ALA A 632 23.61 -11.91 41.58
#